data_AF-A0A6G9YHZ5-F1
#
_entry.id   AF-A0A6G9YHZ5-F1
#
_cell.length_a   1.000
_cell.length_b   1.000
_cell.length_c   1.000
_cell.angle_alpha   90.00
_cell.angle_beta   90.00
_cell.angle_gamma   90.00
#
_symmetry.space_group_name_H-M   'P 1'
#
loop_
_entity.id
_entity.type
_entity.pdbx_description
1 polymer ?
#
loop_
_entity_poly.entity_id
_entity_poly.type
_entity_poly.pdbx_seq_one_letter_code
_entity_poly.pdbx_strand_id
1 'polypeptide(L)'
;MITVNTASLSQIVVGGMLRAHFPPARAARLGVAWNEPKGGFFLSLRVPFLADNAALSRSADRYGVIWTPMSYFYPGGGGERTIRLAFSYLTPAEITDGVARLAEFVEAEAAADSTVPLP
;
A
#
# COMPACT_ATOMS: atom_id res chain seq x y z
N MET A 1 16.04 -28.37 8.59
CA MET A 1 16.42 -27.21 7.76
C MET A 1 15.14 -26.53 7.31
N ILE A 2 14.72 -25.46 7.99
CA ILE A 2 13.52 -24.71 7.62
C ILE A 2 13.91 -23.86 6.41
N THR A 3 13.49 -24.25 5.21
CA THR A 3 13.61 -23.39 4.02
C THR A 3 12.62 -22.25 4.19
N VAL A 4 13.08 -21.15 4.79
CA VAL A 4 12.31 -19.91 4.82
C VAL A 4 12.35 -19.36 3.40
N ASN A 5 11.25 -19.50 2.66
CA ASN A 5 11.14 -18.89 1.34
C ASN A 5 11.31 -17.36 1.50
N THR A 6 12.24 -16.77 0.77
CA THR A 6 12.51 -15.32 0.81
C THR A 6 11.26 -14.50 0.51
N ALA A 7 10.35 -15.02 -0.34
CA ALA A 7 9.05 -14.40 -0.60
C ALA A 7 8.17 -14.33 0.67
N SER A 8 8.20 -15.37 1.50
CA SER A 8 7.48 -15.40 2.78
C SER A 8 8.10 -14.42 3.79
N LEU A 9 9.42 -14.24 3.77
CA LEU A 9 10.11 -13.31 4.67
C LEU A 9 9.79 -11.86 4.32
N SER A 10 9.87 -11.48 3.04
CA SER A 10 9.49 -10.13 2.60
C SER A 10 8.02 -9.82 2.90
N GLN A 11 7.11 -10.79 2.78
CA GLN A 11 5.70 -10.61 3.16
C GLN A 11 5.50 -10.34 4.65
N ILE A 12 6.19 -11.09 5.51
CA ILE A 12 6.13 -10.87 6.96
C ILE A 12 6.66 -9.47 7.31
N VAL A 13 7.75 -9.03 6.67
CA VAL A 13 8.31 -7.69 6.89
C VAL A 13 7.35 -6.61 6.40
N VAL A 14 6.83 -6.70 5.16
CA VAL A 14 5.87 -5.72 4.63
C VAL A 14 4.61 -5.66 5.50
N GLY A 15 4.01 -6.81 5.82
CA GLY A 15 2.80 -6.87 6.64
C GLY A 15 3.03 -6.35 8.06
N GLY A 16 4.15 -6.71 8.67
CA GLY A 16 4.57 -6.18 9.98
C GLY A 16 4.77 -4.67 9.95
N MET A 17 5.36 -4.13 8.89
CA MET A 17 5.60 -2.69 8.75
C MET A 17 4.31 -1.92 8.47
N LEU A 18 3.41 -2.44 7.64
CA LEU A 18 2.08 -1.88 7.47
C LEU A 18 1.33 -1.85 8.80
N ARG A 19 1.40 -2.91 9.61
CA ARG A 19 0.78 -2.96 10.94
C ARG A 19 1.37 -1.92 11.90
N ALA A 20 2.68 -1.68 11.84
CA ALA A 20 3.36 -0.69 12.67
C ALA A 20 2.93 0.75 12.31
N HIS A 21 2.82 1.06 11.02
CA HIS A 21 2.41 2.40 10.56
C HIS A 21 0.88 2.60 10.58
N PHE A 22 0.10 1.54 10.38
CA PHE A 22 -1.36 1.52 10.41
C PHE A 22 -1.86 0.55 11.49
N PRO A 23 -1.71 0.90 12.78
CA PRO A 23 -2.33 0.13 13.86
C PRO A 23 -3.85 0.12 13.67
N PRO A 24 -4.58 -0.90 14.17
CA PRO A 24 -6.00 -1.12 13.82
C PRO A 24 -6.91 0.10 13.94
N ALA A 25 -6.75 0.89 15.01
CA ALA A 25 -7.53 2.12 15.20
C ALA A 25 -7.25 3.19 14.13
N ARG A 26 -5.98 3.36 13.73
CA ARG A 26 -5.59 4.29 12.68
C ARG A 26 -6.02 3.80 11.30
N ALA A 27 -5.84 2.51 11.03
CA ALA A 27 -6.27 1.87 9.79
C ALA A 27 -7.78 2.04 9.58
N ALA A 28 -8.59 1.77 10.61
CA ALA A 28 -10.03 1.96 10.58
C ALA A 28 -10.41 3.43 10.35
N ARG A 29 -9.78 4.38 11.06
CA ARG A 29 -10.05 5.81 10.92
C ARG A 29 -9.74 6.33 9.51
N LEU A 30 -8.67 5.84 8.90
CA LEU A 30 -8.25 6.25 7.56
C LEU A 30 -8.86 5.38 6.44
N GLY A 31 -9.68 4.37 6.75
CA GLY A 31 -10.21 3.46 5.73
C GLY A 31 -9.13 2.63 5.01
N VAL A 32 -8.00 2.37 5.67
CA VAL A 32 -6.89 1.58 5.13
C VAL A 32 -7.04 0.12 5.51
N ALA A 33 -6.88 -0.78 4.54
CA ALA A 33 -6.88 -2.22 4.78
C ALA A 33 -5.98 -2.92 3.76
N TRP A 34 -5.36 -4.04 4.10
CA TRP A 34 -4.58 -4.83 3.14
C TRP A 34 -4.93 -6.31 3.22
N ASN A 35 -4.62 -7.05 2.15
CA ASN A 35 -4.62 -8.50 2.22
C ASN A 35 -3.33 -9.01 2.86
N GLU A 36 -3.41 -10.11 3.61
CA GLU A 36 -2.25 -10.86 4.10
C GLU A 36 -2.16 -12.16 3.29
N PRO A 37 -1.43 -12.18 2.14
CA PRO A 37 -1.36 -13.36 1.31
C PRO A 37 -0.49 -14.42 2.01
N LYS A 38 -0.87 -15.69 1.88
CA LYS A 38 -0.08 -16.83 2.40
C LYS A 38 1.13 -17.19 1.52
N GLY A 39 1.42 -16.38 0.50
CA GLY A 39 2.54 -16.54 -0.45
C GLY A 39 2.44 -15.54 -1.61
N GLY A 40 3.53 -15.37 -2.37
CA GLY A 40 3.61 -14.48 -3.53
C GLY A 40 4.43 -13.20 -3.30
N PHE A 41 4.48 -12.33 -4.32
CA PHE A 41 5.33 -11.13 -4.36
C PHE A 41 4.58 -9.81 -4.34
N PHE A 42 3.26 -9.88 -4.10
CA PHE A 42 2.38 -8.73 -4.19
C PHE A 42 1.46 -8.66 -2.99
N LEU A 43 1.14 -7.43 -2.58
CA LEU A 43 0.14 -7.12 -1.56
C LEU A 43 -0.78 -6.03 -2.12
N SER A 44 -2.08 -6.18 -1.88
CA SER A 44 -3.08 -5.16 -2.21
C SER A 44 -3.43 -4.36 -0.97
N LEU A 45 -3.31 -3.04 -1.10
CA LEU A 45 -3.61 -2.06 -0.05
C LEU A 45 -4.80 -1.22 -0.52
N ARG A 46 -5.93 -1.37 0.17
CA ARG A 46 -7.07 -0.46 0.06
C ARG A 46 -6.75 0.86 0.76
N VAL A 47 -7.08 1.96 0.12
CA VAL A 47 -6.84 3.33 0.57
C VAL A 47 -8.14 4.16 0.50
N PRO A 48 -8.26 5.28 1.25
CA PRO A 48 -9.49 6.07 1.24
C PRO A 48 -9.68 6.94 0.00
N PHE A 49 -8.62 7.20 -0.77
CA PHE A 49 -8.60 8.08 -1.93
C PHE A 49 -8.56 7.30 -3.25
N LEU A 50 -8.77 8.01 -4.36
CA LEU A 50 -8.62 7.46 -5.71
C LEU A 50 -7.15 7.15 -6.01
N ALA A 51 -6.82 5.87 -6.16
CA ALA A 51 -5.49 5.37 -6.50
C ALA A 51 -5.24 5.40 -8.02
N ASP A 52 -5.23 6.59 -8.61
CA ASP A 52 -5.02 6.82 -10.05
C ASP A 52 -3.59 7.26 -10.40
N ASN A 53 -3.36 7.59 -11.67
CA ASN A 53 -2.05 8.03 -12.17
C ASN A 53 -1.63 9.39 -11.58
N ALA A 54 -2.57 10.25 -11.24
CA ALA A 54 -2.27 11.52 -10.62
C ALA A 54 -1.76 11.31 -9.18
N ALA A 55 -2.42 10.43 -8.42
CA ALA A 55 -1.97 10.00 -7.11
C ALA A 55 -0.60 9.27 -7.19
N LEU A 56 -0.40 8.43 -8.21
CA LEU A 56 0.87 7.76 -8.45
C LEU A 56 2.00 8.76 -8.71
N SER A 57 1.79 9.76 -9.57
CA SER A 57 2.78 10.82 -9.83
C SER A 57 3.13 11.55 -8.54
N ARG A 58 2.11 11.98 -7.76
CA ARG A 58 2.34 12.65 -6.46
C ARG A 58 3.12 11.77 -5.48
N SER A 59 2.85 10.46 -5.47
CA SER A 59 3.56 9.49 -4.62
C SER A 59 5.03 9.37 -5.03
N ALA A 60 5.30 9.25 -6.33
CA ALA A 60 6.66 9.15 -6.85
C ALA A 60 7.44 10.45 -6.64
N ASP A 61 6.85 11.60 -6.97
CA ASP A 61 7.54 12.89 -6.95
C ASP A 61 7.85 13.38 -5.53
N ARG A 62 6.90 13.22 -4.59
CA ARG A 62 7.03 13.78 -3.23
C ARG A 62 7.55 12.78 -2.20
N TYR A 63 7.28 11.50 -2.38
CA TYR A 63 7.58 10.46 -1.40
C TYR A 63 8.56 9.41 -1.94
N GLY A 64 8.89 9.43 -3.24
CA GLY A 64 9.80 8.46 -3.84
C GLY A 64 9.27 7.03 -3.82
N VAL A 65 7.94 6.84 -3.81
CA VAL A 65 7.29 5.53 -3.79
C VAL A 65 6.52 5.31 -5.08
N ILE A 66 6.77 4.19 -5.75
CA ILE A 66 6.06 3.78 -6.95
C ILE A 66 5.21 2.55 -6.61
N TRP A 67 3.97 2.57 -7.07
CA TRP A 67 3.01 1.48 -6.91
C TRP A 67 2.13 1.36 -8.15
N THR A 68 1.32 0.30 -8.24
CA THR A 68 0.47 0.07 -9.42
C THR A 68 -1.01 0.23 -9.05
N PRO A 69 -1.78 1.07 -9.77
CA PRO A 69 -3.23 1.10 -9.65
C PRO A 69 -3.83 -0.28 -9.87
N MET A 70 -4.63 -0.78 -8.93
CA MET A 70 -5.27 -2.09 -9.13
C MET A 70 -6.35 -2.04 -10.20
N SER A 71 -6.93 -0.86 -10.48
CA SER A 71 -7.91 -0.64 -11.55
C SER A 71 -7.45 -1.11 -12.94
N TYR A 72 -6.13 -1.14 -13.21
CA TYR A 72 -5.57 -1.66 -14.46
C TYR A 72 -5.91 -3.14 -14.70
N PHE A 73 -6.19 -3.89 -13.63
CA PHE A 73 -6.54 -5.32 -13.70
C PHE A 73 -8.06 -5.56 -13.70
N TYR A 74 -8.88 -4.50 -13.60
CA TYR A 74 -10.34 -4.58 -13.56
C TYR A 74 -10.96 -3.71 -14.67
N PRO A 75 -10.90 -4.15 -15.94
CA PRO A 75 -11.44 -3.37 -17.07
C PRO A 75 -12.95 -3.14 -17.02
N GLY A 76 -13.69 -3.88 -16.18
CA GLY A 76 -15.13 -3.68 -15.92
C GLY A 76 -15.46 -2.74 -14.76
N GLY A 77 -14.47 -2.06 -14.18
CA GLY A 77 -14.61 -1.28 -12.95
C GLY A 77 -14.25 -2.09 -11.70
N GLY A 78 -13.81 -1.39 -10.66
CA GLY A 78 -13.27 -1.94 -9.43
C GLY A 78 -11.77 -1.65 -9.25
N GLY A 79 -11.31 -1.66 -8.00
CA GLY A 79 -9.90 -1.47 -7.66
C GLY A 79 -9.40 -0.03 -7.75
N GLU A 80 -10.29 0.95 -7.96
CA GLU A 80 -9.97 2.38 -8.03
C GLU A 80 -9.42 2.94 -6.72
N ARG A 81 -9.72 2.27 -5.60
CA ARG A 81 -9.21 2.60 -4.26
C ARG A 81 -8.25 1.53 -3.73
N THR A 82 -7.59 0.81 -4.62
CA THR A 82 -6.67 -0.27 -4.26
C THR A 82 -5.35 -0.09 -4.97
N ILE A 83 -4.28 -0.12 -4.19
CA ILE A 83 -2.90 -0.06 -4.63
C ILE A 83 -2.32 -1.47 -4.61
N ARG A 84 -1.59 -1.86 -5.65
CA ARG A 84 -0.77 -3.08 -5.67
C ARG A 84 0.69 -2.73 -5.39
N LEU A 85 1.22 -3.29 -4.31
CA LEU A 85 2.64 -3.20 -3.95
C LEU A 85 3.37 -4.43 -4.45
N ALA A 86 4.50 -4.21 -5.12
CA ALA A 86 5.41 -5.27 -5.57
C ALA A 86 6.74 -5.13 -4.83
N PHE A 87 7.17 -6.19 -4.17
CA PHE A 87 8.39 -6.19 -3.32
C PHE A 87 9.31 -7.39 -3.63
N SER A 88 9.16 -7.99 -4.82
CA SER A 88 9.98 -9.15 -5.26
C SER A 88 11.47 -8.88 -5.29
N TYR A 89 11.88 -7.62 -5.47
CA TYR A 89 13.27 -7.22 -5.64
C TYR A 89 13.78 -6.31 -4.53
N LEU A 90 12.98 -6.09 -3.47
CA LEU A 90 13.35 -5.18 -2.38
C LEU A 90 13.94 -5.96 -1.21
N THR A 91 15.01 -5.41 -0.65
CA THR A 91 15.58 -5.84 0.63
C THR A 91 14.65 -5.45 1.79
N PRO A 92 14.77 -6.09 2.96
CA PRO A 92 13.98 -5.72 4.13
C PRO A 92 14.12 -4.23 4.53
N ALA A 93 15.30 -3.64 4.37
CA ALA A 93 15.53 -2.22 4.66
C ALA A 93 14.79 -1.30 3.68
N GLU A 94 14.84 -1.60 2.37
CA GLU A 94 14.10 -0.85 1.36
C GLU A 94 12.58 -0.99 1.54
N ILE A 95 12.12 -2.16 1.99
CA ILE A 95 10.72 -2.38 2.37
C ILE A 95 10.33 -1.48 3.53
N THR A 96 11.14 -1.42 4.60
CA THR A 96 10.88 -0.56 5.76
C THR A 96 10.79 0.90 5.36
N ASP A 97 11.79 1.41 4.63
CA ASP A 97 11.81 2.81 4.19
C ASP A 97 10.66 3.12 3.22
N GLY A 98 10.38 2.22 2.28
CA GLY A 98 9.30 2.35 1.31
C GLY A 98 7.92 2.35 1.96
N VAL A 99 7.69 1.48 2.95
CA VAL A 99 6.41 1.42 3.69
C VAL A 99 6.22 2.66 4.56
N ALA A 100 7.28 3.18 5.18
CA ALA A 100 7.21 4.42 5.96
C ALA A 100 6.78 5.61 5.10
N ARG A 101 7.45 5.80 3.94
CA ARG A 101 7.11 6.85 2.97
C ARG A 101 5.70 6.67 2.37
N LEU A 102 5.31 5.41 2.12
CA LEU A 102 3.95 5.10 1.67
C LEU A 102 2.91 5.50 2.72
N ALA A 103 3.20 5.26 4.00
CA ALA A 103 2.29 5.62 5.08
C ALA A 103 2.08 7.14 5.18
N GLU A 104 3.15 7.93 5.03
CA GLU A 104 3.08 9.39 4.98
C GLU A 104 2.26 9.87 3.77
N PHE A 105 2.47 9.28 2.60
CA PHE A 105 1.68 9.56 1.40
C PHE A 105 0.19 9.29 1.63
N VAL A 106 -0.15 8.11 2.16
CA VAL A 106 -1.56 7.72 2.39
C VAL A 106 -2.24 8.67 3.38
N GLU A 107 -1.54 9.11 4.43
CA GLU A 107 -2.08 10.08 5.38
C GLU A 107 -2.31 11.45 4.74
N ALA A 108 -1.36 11.94 3.95
CA ALA A 108 -1.48 13.22 3.27
C ALA A 108 -2.66 13.23 2.28
N GLU A 109 -2.83 12.16 1.49
CA GLU A 109 -3.95 12.05 0.55
C GLU A 109 -5.29 11.83 1.27
N ALA A 110 -5.31 11.07 2.37
CA ALA A 110 -6.53 10.91 3.17
C ALA A 110 -7.01 12.24 3.79
N ALA A 111 -6.07 13.10 4.21
CA ALA A 111 -6.38 14.44 4.71
C ALA A 111 -6.86 15.39 3.60
N ALA A 112 -6.36 15.22 2.37
CA ALA A 112 -6.81 16.01 1.22
C ALA A 112 -8.21 15.60 0.77
N ASP A 113 -8.50 14.30 0.68
CA ASP A 113 -9.78 13.77 0.15
C ASP A 113 -10.94 13.91 1.16
N SER A 114 -10.64 14.03 2.46
CA SER A 114 -11.65 14.29 3.51
C SER A 114 -12.22 15.72 3.49
N THR A 115 -11.71 16.60 2.62
CA THR A 115 -12.32 17.92 2.37
C THR A 115 -13.47 17.88 1.35
N VAL A 116 -13.70 16.73 0.70
CA VAL A 116 -14.86 16.51 -0.18
C VAL A 116 -15.93 15.73 0.61
N PRO A 117 -17.09 16.32 0.93
CA PRO A 117 -18.18 15.58 1.56
C PRO A 117 -18.61 14.43 0.62
N LEU A 118 -18.77 13.23 1.18
CA LEU A 118 -19.51 12.16 0.51
C LEU A 118 -20.91 12.70 0.13
N PRO A 119 -21.39 12.45 -1.11
CA PRO A 119 -22.75 12.82 -1.49
C PRO A 119 -23.80 12.08 -0.65
#